data_AF-G3PS34-F1
#
_entry.id   AF-G3PS34-F1
#
_cell.length_a   1.000
_cell.length_b   1.000
_cell.length_c   1.000
_cell.angle_alpha   90.00
_cell.angle_beta   90.00
_cell.angle_gamma   90.00
#
_symmetry.space_group_name_H-M   'P 1'
#
loop_
_entity.id
_entity.type
_entity.pdbx_description
1 polymer ?
#
loop_
_entity_poly.entity_id
_entity_poly.type
_entity_poly.pdbx_seq_one_letter_code
_entity_poly.pdbx_strand_id
1 'polypeptide(L)'
;EQDAELLITPPAKCKKPRDSAPASKRTRVYYGSLEEKERERLSSEGRSGDGVKAGIKAGNINISSGETLEMEERVSERQQDALAAFEQRRRARQITVSTDDAEVKAGLRALGEPITLFGEGPADRRERLRSVLSVVGPDALKKSRRDDERAKSANRTWFHEDSAYLKDARLWLAKYSLPRAMKRLEAARALKEVAEATRAIRQQEQQNSLRVRMSSFRSVTIDQSASATSAPTQRCWSGLCKLWSVPDCSLIRTLRGTAPCSSHAHSCLSLPGCRSDEPVADIEGHSDRVSRVSWHPSGRFLGTTSYDNSWRLWDLEVQEEILHQEGHSKGVHDLHFHPDGSLANLYLMQIHFICIFLSNSKSKLYFLCFCVLRHHLATGSGDNTCKVWELRNRKCLYTVPAHQNLVSAVRFQPTDGHFLLTGAYDNTAKVWSHPGWTPLKTLAGHEGKVMSVDVSPDGKLIATSSYDRTFKLWLSE
;
A
#
# COMPACT_ATOMS: atom_id res chain seq x y z
N GLU A 1 -11.73 5.39 67.22
CA GLU A 1 -13.11 5.31 66.68
C GLU A 1 -13.05 4.26 65.56
N GLN A 2 -13.14 2.97 65.91
CA GLN A 2 -14.37 2.19 66.13
C GLN A 2 -15.10 1.85 64.82
N ASP A 3 -15.19 0.56 64.57
CA ASP A 3 -15.77 -0.09 63.40
C ASP A 3 -17.30 0.03 63.35
N ALA A 4 -17.88 0.01 62.15
CA ALA A 4 -19.25 -0.43 61.92
C ALA A 4 -19.45 -0.89 60.47
N GLU A 5 -19.67 -2.19 60.28
CA GLU A 5 -20.25 -2.75 59.06
C GLU A 5 -21.70 -2.24 58.90
N LEU A 6 -22.15 -2.00 57.66
CA LEU A 6 -23.57 -1.74 57.39
C LEU A 6 -24.18 -2.75 56.42
N LEU A 7 -25.13 -3.50 56.97
CA LEU A 7 -25.70 -4.73 56.43
C LEU A 7 -26.53 -4.55 55.15
N ILE A 8 -26.47 -5.60 54.33
CA ILE A 8 -27.43 -5.92 53.28
C ILE A 8 -28.81 -6.18 53.91
N THR A 9 -29.86 -5.50 53.44
CA THR A 9 -31.26 -5.93 53.62
C THR A 9 -32.07 -5.76 52.32
N PRO A 10 -32.93 -6.73 51.93
CA PRO A 10 -33.69 -6.68 50.69
C PRO A 10 -35.00 -5.88 50.83
N PRO A 11 -35.53 -5.29 49.74
CA PRO A 11 -36.78 -4.51 49.77
C PRO A 11 -38.02 -5.35 50.08
N ALA A 12 -38.99 -4.70 50.74
CA ALA A 12 -40.08 -5.37 51.44
C ALA A 12 -41.19 -5.97 50.55
N LYS A 13 -41.85 -7.01 51.09
CA LYS A 13 -43.03 -7.66 50.51
C LYS A 13 -44.22 -6.70 50.43
N CYS A 14 -44.72 -6.41 49.22
CA CYS A 14 -45.96 -5.68 49.04
C CYS A 14 -47.18 -6.58 49.36
N LYS A 15 -48.11 -6.10 50.20
CA LYS A 15 -49.32 -6.84 50.59
C LYS A 15 -50.39 -6.79 49.48
N LYS A 16 -51.04 -7.92 49.20
CA LYS A 16 -52.24 -7.97 48.35
C LYS A 16 -53.47 -7.47 49.13
N PRO A 17 -54.38 -6.68 48.52
CA PRO A 17 -55.79 -6.71 48.89
C PRO A 17 -56.45 -7.99 48.33
N ARG A 18 -57.50 -8.47 49.01
CA ARG A 18 -58.31 -9.63 48.60
C ARG A 18 -59.67 -9.18 48.06
N ASP A 19 -60.36 -10.16 47.46
CA ASP A 19 -61.80 -10.23 47.22
C ASP A 19 -62.38 -9.50 45.99
N SER A 20 -62.37 -10.24 44.87
CA SER A 20 -63.55 -10.39 44.02
C SER A 20 -63.63 -11.82 43.45
N ALA A 21 -64.83 -12.24 43.03
CA ALA A 21 -65.29 -13.63 42.85
C ALA A 21 -64.47 -14.52 41.86
N PRO A 22 -64.56 -15.87 41.97
CA PRO A 22 -63.72 -16.78 41.18
C PRO A 22 -64.06 -16.78 39.68
N ALA A 23 -63.05 -16.53 38.84
CA ALA A 23 -63.15 -16.73 37.41
C ALA A 23 -63.27 -18.23 37.08
N SER A 24 -64.31 -18.60 36.33
CA SER A 24 -64.55 -19.98 35.90
C SER A 24 -63.36 -20.53 35.08
N LYS A 25 -63.02 -21.81 35.31
CA LYS A 25 -62.05 -22.52 34.46
C LYS A 25 -62.59 -22.55 33.03
N ARG A 26 -62.05 -21.70 32.14
CA ARG A 26 -62.30 -21.83 30.70
C ARG A 26 -61.76 -23.18 30.25
N THR A 27 -62.64 -24.02 29.72
CA THR A 27 -62.27 -25.27 29.06
C THR A 27 -61.28 -24.95 27.93
N ARG A 28 -60.16 -25.67 27.91
CA ARG A 28 -59.11 -25.51 26.90
C ARG A 28 -59.67 -26.01 25.57
N VAL A 29 -60.09 -25.09 24.70
CA VAL A 29 -60.54 -25.41 23.35
C VAL A 29 -59.37 -26.05 22.61
N TYR A 30 -59.47 -27.35 22.35
CA TYR A 30 -58.53 -28.08 21.53
C TYR A 30 -58.90 -27.80 20.07
N TYR A 31 -58.15 -26.93 19.41
CA TYR A 31 -58.18 -26.88 17.95
C TYR A 31 -57.48 -28.16 17.47
N GLY A 32 -58.25 -29.08 16.89
CA GLY A 32 -57.70 -30.25 16.19
C GLY A 32 -56.69 -29.83 15.13
N SER A 33 -55.76 -30.73 14.79
CA SER A 33 -54.70 -30.39 13.83
C SER A 33 -55.31 -30.02 12.47
N LEU A 34 -54.61 -29.15 11.73
CA LEU A 34 -55.08 -28.75 10.40
C LEU A 34 -55.26 -29.96 9.46
N GLU A 35 -54.44 -31.00 9.68
CA GLU A 35 -54.41 -32.27 8.95
C GLU A 35 -55.70 -33.09 9.10
N GLU A 36 -56.37 -33.06 10.27
CA GLU A 36 -57.67 -33.75 10.44
C GLU A 36 -58.77 -33.04 9.65
N LYS A 37 -58.80 -31.69 9.67
CA LYS A 37 -59.78 -30.92 8.89
C LYS A 37 -59.59 -31.03 7.39
N GLU A 38 -58.36 -31.16 6.91
CA GLU A 38 -58.12 -31.46 5.49
C GLU A 38 -58.48 -32.90 5.12
N ARG A 39 -58.26 -33.88 6.00
CA ARG A 39 -58.78 -35.26 5.81
C ARG A 39 -60.31 -35.31 5.76
N GLU A 40 -61.01 -34.54 6.59
CA GLU A 40 -62.48 -34.45 6.55
C GLU A 40 -62.98 -33.72 5.29
N ARG A 41 -62.28 -32.70 4.79
CA ARG A 41 -62.58 -32.10 3.48
C ARG A 41 -62.42 -33.11 2.35
N LEU A 42 -61.28 -33.79 2.29
CA LEU A 42 -60.99 -34.78 1.24
C LEU A 42 -61.95 -35.97 1.28
N SER A 43 -62.43 -36.39 2.46
CA SER A 43 -63.46 -37.44 2.57
C SER A 43 -64.86 -36.95 2.17
N SER A 44 -65.17 -35.66 2.36
CA SER A 44 -66.41 -35.03 1.91
C SER A 44 -66.46 -34.80 0.40
N GLU A 45 -65.34 -34.46 -0.23
CA GLU A 45 -65.24 -34.23 -1.68
C GLU A 45 -65.38 -35.53 -2.49
N GLY A 46 -65.04 -36.68 -1.89
CA GLY A 46 -65.24 -38.02 -2.46
C GLY A 46 -66.70 -38.39 -2.80
N ARG A 47 -67.68 -37.55 -2.44
CA ARG A 47 -69.11 -37.74 -2.74
C ARG A 47 -69.67 -36.85 -3.87
N SER A 48 -68.86 -35.99 -4.49
CA SER A 48 -69.32 -35.02 -5.50
C SER A 48 -69.12 -35.44 -6.97
N GLY A 49 -68.37 -36.51 -7.23
CA GLY A 49 -67.94 -36.89 -8.59
C GLY A 49 -69.04 -37.41 -9.53
N ASP A 50 -70.14 -37.96 -9.01
CA ASP A 50 -71.19 -38.57 -9.84
C ASP A 50 -72.14 -37.55 -10.49
N GLY A 51 -72.38 -36.41 -9.82
CA GLY A 51 -73.23 -35.34 -10.37
C GLY A 51 -72.63 -34.69 -11.61
N VAL A 52 -71.31 -34.45 -11.62
CA VAL A 52 -70.60 -33.82 -12.74
C VAL A 52 -70.56 -34.77 -13.95
N LYS A 53 -70.30 -36.06 -13.73
CA LYS A 53 -70.35 -37.08 -14.80
C LYS A 53 -71.75 -37.26 -15.40
N ALA A 54 -72.79 -37.17 -14.59
CA ALA A 54 -74.17 -37.19 -15.07
C ALA A 54 -74.51 -35.95 -15.93
N GLY A 55 -74.09 -34.74 -15.50
CA GLY A 55 -74.33 -33.49 -16.22
C GLY A 55 -73.66 -33.43 -17.60
N ILE A 56 -72.42 -33.92 -17.72
CA ILE A 56 -71.70 -34.02 -19.01
C ILE A 56 -72.42 -34.98 -19.95
N LYS A 57 -72.90 -36.13 -19.45
CA LYS A 57 -73.60 -37.15 -20.26
C LYS A 57 -75.01 -36.71 -20.70
N ALA A 58 -75.59 -35.73 -20.02
CA ALA A 58 -76.89 -35.13 -20.35
C ALA A 58 -76.82 -33.94 -21.32
N GLY A 59 -75.62 -33.52 -21.74
CA GLY A 59 -75.42 -32.41 -22.70
C GLY A 59 -75.60 -31.00 -22.11
N ASN A 60 -75.78 -30.87 -20.79
CA ASN A 60 -76.07 -29.58 -20.14
C ASN A 60 -74.81 -28.84 -19.61
N ILE A 61 -73.60 -29.31 -19.94
CA ILE A 61 -72.34 -28.67 -19.55
C ILE A 61 -71.44 -28.50 -20.78
N ASN A 62 -71.48 -27.31 -21.38
CA ASN A 62 -70.55 -26.91 -22.43
C ASN A 62 -69.22 -26.47 -21.80
N ILE A 63 -68.23 -27.36 -21.78
CA ILE A 63 -66.84 -27.00 -21.48
C ILE A 63 -66.20 -26.54 -22.79
N SER A 64 -66.17 -25.22 -23.04
CA SER A 64 -65.40 -24.65 -24.15
C SER A 64 -63.92 -24.74 -23.82
N SER A 65 -63.25 -25.75 -24.36
CA SER A 65 -61.82 -26.02 -24.18
C SER A 65 -60.97 -24.99 -24.95
N GLY A 66 -60.87 -23.76 -24.44
CA GLY A 66 -60.22 -22.65 -25.15
C GLY A 66 -59.52 -21.58 -24.31
N GLU A 67 -60.06 -21.15 -23.17
CA GLU A 67 -59.61 -19.90 -22.51
C GLU A 67 -59.40 -20.00 -20.99
N THR A 68 -58.60 -20.97 -20.53
CA THR A 68 -58.05 -20.98 -19.16
C THR A 68 -56.69 -21.67 -19.16
N LEU A 69 -55.57 -20.90 -19.11
CA LEU A 69 -54.23 -21.32 -18.62
C LEU A 69 -53.19 -20.17 -18.72
N GLU A 70 -53.43 -19.03 -18.07
CA GLU A 70 -52.37 -18.03 -17.78
C GLU A 70 -52.41 -17.48 -16.33
N MET A 71 -53.54 -17.59 -15.62
CA MET A 71 -53.63 -17.19 -14.21
C MET A 71 -53.31 -18.33 -13.23
N GLU A 72 -53.60 -19.59 -13.55
CA GLU A 72 -53.40 -20.70 -12.62
C GLU A 72 -51.91 -21.08 -12.45
N GLU A 73 -51.12 -21.08 -13.53
CA GLU A 73 -49.67 -21.31 -13.45
C GLU A 73 -48.97 -20.24 -12.59
N ARG A 74 -49.31 -18.95 -12.77
CA ARG A 74 -48.78 -17.84 -11.97
C ARG A 74 -49.19 -17.89 -10.48
N VAL A 75 -50.29 -18.57 -10.14
CA VAL A 75 -50.68 -18.82 -8.74
C VAL A 75 -49.86 -19.99 -8.16
N SER A 76 -49.58 -21.01 -8.96
CA SER A 76 -48.71 -22.13 -8.59
C SER A 76 -47.26 -21.69 -8.34
N GLU A 77 -46.67 -20.87 -9.23
CA GLU A 77 -45.32 -20.30 -9.04
C GLU A 77 -45.20 -19.52 -7.72
N ARG A 78 -46.16 -18.64 -7.43
CA ARG A 78 -46.18 -17.87 -6.17
C ARG A 78 -46.33 -18.75 -4.92
N GLN A 79 -47.04 -19.87 -5.02
CA GLN A 79 -47.12 -20.84 -3.92
C GLN A 79 -45.80 -21.61 -3.75
N GLN A 80 -45.15 -22.00 -4.85
CA GLN A 80 -43.84 -22.66 -4.84
C GLN A 80 -42.75 -21.73 -4.25
N ASP A 81 -42.73 -20.46 -4.64
CA ASP A 81 -41.86 -19.43 -4.06
C ASP A 81 -42.09 -19.25 -2.55
N ALA A 82 -43.36 -19.21 -2.11
CA ALA A 82 -43.71 -19.08 -0.71
C ALA A 82 -43.24 -20.29 0.12
N LEU A 83 -43.37 -21.50 -0.42
CA LEU A 83 -42.88 -22.74 0.19
C LEU A 83 -41.33 -22.77 0.23
N ALA A 84 -40.66 -22.40 -0.86
CA ALA A 84 -39.21 -22.32 -0.93
C ALA A 84 -38.64 -21.29 0.07
N ALA A 85 -39.25 -20.10 0.16
CA ALA A 85 -38.88 -19.07 1.14
C ALA A 85 -39.15 -19.53 2.59
N PHE A 86 -40.22 -20.28 2.83
CA PHE A 86 -40.49 -20.87 4.15
C PHE A 86 -39.43 -21.92 4.52
N GLU A 87 -39.04 -22.79 3.60
CA GLU A 87 -37.97 -23.77 3.80
C GLU A 87 -36.61 -23.12 4.04
N GLN A 88 -36.24 -22.10 3.26
CA GLN A 88 -35.01 -21.33 3.48
C GLN A 88 -35.00 -20.70 4.88
N ARG A 89 -36.11 -20.05 5.29
CA ARG A 89 -36.27 -19.51 6.66
C ARG A 89 -36.24 -20.60 7.73
N ARG A 90 -36.61 -21.85 7.43
CA ARG A 90 -36.49 -22.99 8.35
C ARG A 90 -35.02 -23.42 8.48
N ARG A 91 -34.31 -23.58 7.36
CA ARG A 91 -32.88 -23.93 7.30
C ARG A 91 -32.02 -22.85 7.97
N ALA A 92 -32.25 -21.57 7.68
CA ALA A 92 -31.55 -20.44 8.29
C ALA A 92 -31.67 -20.40 9.82
N ARG A 93 -32.83 -20.79 10.38
CA ARG A 93 -33.04 -20.88 11.83
C ARG A 93 -32.41 -22.12 12.49
N GLN A 94 -32.13 -23.16 11.71
CA GLN A 94 -31.42 -24.36 12.18
C GLN A 94 -29.89 -24.18 12.18
N ILE A 95 -29.36 -23.24 11.38
CA ILE A 95 -27.91 -22.97 11.30
C ILE A 95 -27.45 -22.16 12.51
N THR A 96 -26.56 -22.75 13.30
CA THR A 96 -25.89 -22.09 14.42
C THR A 96 -24.77 -21.18 13.91
N VAL A 97 -24.91 -19.88 14.16
CA VAL A 97 -23.90 -18.85 13.90
C VAL A 97 -23.50 -18.23 15.24
N SER A 98 -22.22 -17.91 15.41
CA SER A 98 -21.70 -17.33 16.65
C SER A 98 -22.33 -15.98 16.99
N THR A 99 -22.19 -15.57 18.25
CA THR A 99 -22.75 -14.32 18.79
C THR A 99 -21.82 -13.12 18.60
N ASP A 100 -20.55 -13.33 18.28
CA ASP A 100 -19.59 -12.26 18.05
C ASP A 100 -19.73 -11.65 16.64
N ASP A 101 -19.98 -10.35 16.60
CA ASP A 101 -20.09 -9.57 15.37
C ASP A 101 -18.79 -9.56 14.55
N ALA A 102 -17.62 -9.72 15.20
CA ALA A 102 -16.34 -9.83 14.49
C ALA A 102 -16.25 -11.12 13.66
N GLU A 103 -16.70 -12.25 14.21
CA GLU A 103 -16.77 -13.53 13.51
C GLU A 103 -17.85 -13.52 12.42
N VAL A 104 -19.00 -12.91 12.68
CA VAL A 104 -20.07 -12.74 11.67
C VAL A 104 -19.56 -11.93 10.48
N LYS A 105 -18.86 -10.81 10.72
CA LYS A 105 -18.21 -10.00 9.67
C LYS A 105 -17.14 -10.79 8.91
N ALA A 106 -16.37 -11.64 9.60
CA ALA A 106 -15.39 -12.51 8.96
C ALA A 106 -16.07 -13.59 8.09
N GLY A 107 -17.17 -14.16 8.54
CA GLY A 107 -17.97 -15.13 7.78
C GLY A 107 -18.57 -14.55 6.50
N LEU A 108 -19.16 -13.35 6.58
CA LEU A 108 -19.66 -12.64 5.40
C LEU A 108 -18.54 -12.33 4.40
N ARG A 109 -17.40 -11.83 4.88
CA ARG A 109 -16.20 -11.60 4.04
C ARG A 109 -15.74 -12.88 3.34
N ALA A 110 -15.73 -14.01 4.06
CA ALA A 110 -15.30 -15.31 3.54
C ALA A 110 -16.29 -15.94 2.53
N LEU A 111 -17.52 -15.38 2.43
CA LEU A 111 -18.53 -15.73 1.44
C LEU A 111 -18.61 -14.72 0.27
N GLY A 112 -17.80 -13.66 0.29
CA GLY A 112 -17.84 -12.58 -0.71
C GLY A 112 -18.96 -11.55 -0.50
N GLU A 113 -19.73 -11.67 0.59
CA GLU A 113 -20.86 -10.80 0.91
C GLU A 113 -20.41 -9.44 1.49
N PRO A 114 -21.15 -8.34 1.27
CA PRO A 114 -20.86 -7.05 1.89
C PRO A 114 -20.86 -7.17 3.42
N ILE A 115 -19.77 -6.71 4.05
CA ILE A 115 -19.51 -6.89 5.48
C ILE A 115 -20.57 -6.18 6.35
N THR A 116 -21.01 -5.00 5.91
CA THR A 116 -22.02 -4.17 6.58
C THR A 116 -22.92 -3.50 5.54
N LEU A 117 -24.24 -3.57 5.70
CA LEU A 117 -25.18 -2.75 4.94
C LEU A 117 -25.48 -1.43 5.68
N PHE A 118 -25.95 -0.41 4.96
CA PHE A 118 -26.31 0.88 5.58
C PHE A 118 -27.49 0.71 6.53
N GLY A 119 -27.35 1.20 7.78
CA GLY A 119 -28.35 1.04 8.83
C GLY A 119 -28.42 -0.36 9.48
N GLU A 120 -27.59 -1.31 9.06
CA GLU A 120 -27.64 -2.71 9.53
C GLU A 120 -27.04 -2.89 10.94
N GLY A 121 -27.86 -3.34 11.88
CA GLY A 121 -27.42 -3.71 13.23
C GLY A 121 -26.64 -5.03 13.26
N PRO A 122 -25.90 -5.33 14.35
CA PRO A 122 -25.22 -6.62 14.52
C PRO A 122 -26.19 -7.82 14.50
N ALA A 123 -27.43 -7.64 14.95
CA ALA A 123 -28.47 -8.67 14.90
C ALA A 123 -28.89 -9.00 13.45
N ASP A 124 -29.21 -7.98 12.67
CA ASP A 124 -29.63 -8.09 11.28
C ASP A 124 -28.53 -8.71 10.41
N ARG A 125 -27.28 -8.29 10.64
CA ARG A 125 -26.09 -8.85 9.98
C ARG A 125 -25.90 -10.34 10.26
N ARG A 126 -26.13 -10.76 11.51
CA ARG A 126 -26.07 -12.17 11.93
C ARG A 126 -27.22 -12.98 11.34
N GLU A 127 -28.40 -12.38 11.17
CA GLU A 127 -29.52 -12.98 10.46
C GLU A 127 -29.27 -13.10 8.96
N ARG A 128 -28.67 -12.09 8.32
CA ARG A 128 -28.22 -12.17 6.92
C ARG A 128 -27.19 -13.26 6.73
N LEU A 129 -26.18 -13.40 7.60
CA LEU A 129 -25.23 -14.51 7.52
C LEU A 129 -25.93 -15.88 7.64
N ARG A 130 -26.91 -16.03 8.55
CA ARG A 130 -27.74 -17.25 8.61
C ARG A 130 -28.52 -17.50 7.32
N SER A 131 -29.08 -16.45 6.72
CA SER A 131 -29.81 -16.51 5.45
C SER A 131 -28.91 -16.98 4.31
N VAL A 132 -27.73 -16.38 4.14
CA VAL A 132 -26.75 -16.75 3.10
C VAL A 132 -26.27 -18.19 3.31
N LEU A 133 -25.92 -18.58 4.55
CA LEU A 133 -25.52 -19.96 4.86
C LEU A 133 -26.65 -20.99 4.64
N SER A 134 -27.93 -20.57 4.66
CA SER A 134 -29.05 -21.46 4.34
C SER A 134 -29.16 -21.83 2.86
N VAL A 135 -28.55 -21.01 1.98
CA VAL A 135 -28.47 -21.20 0.54
C VAL A 135 -27.15 -21.88 0.15
N VAL A 136 -26.03 -21.40 0.68
CA VAL A 136 -24.67 -21.87 0.31
C VAL A 136 -24.21 -23.10 1.12
N GLY A 137 -24.82 -23.35 2.29
CA GLY A 137 -24.50 -24.47 3.18
C GLY A 137 -23.45 -24.13 4.26
N PRO A 138 -23.48 -24.82 5.42
CA PRO A 138 -22.67 -24.47 6.59
C PRO A 138 -21.17 -24.74 6.42
N ASP A 139 -20.77 -25.66 5.54
CA ASP A 139 -19.36 -26.03 5.34
C ASP A 139 -18.58 -25.08 4.41
N ALA A 140 -19.26 -24.14 3.74
CA ALA A 140 -18.63 -23.15 2.86
C ALA A 140 -17.54 -22.33 3.59
N LEU A 141 -17.79 -21.99 4.86
CA LEU A 141 -16.85 -21.28 5.74
C LEU A 141 -15.59 -22.09 6.11
N LYS A 142 -15.65 -23.43 6.05
CA LYS A 142 -14.49 -24.30 6.29
C LYS A 142 -13.63 -24.42 5.03
N LYS A 143 -14.27 -24.41 3.85
CA LYS A 143 -13.59 -24.46 2.56
C LYS A 143 -12.75 -23.20 2.32
N SER A 144 -13.37 -22.01 2.45
CA SER A 144 -12.66 -20.73 2.27
C SER A 144 -11.47 -20.56 3.23
N ARG A 145 -11.60 -20.97 4.50
CA ARG A 145 -10.47 -20.96 5.45
C ARG A 145 -9.28 -21.83 5.01
N ARG A 146 -9.54 -23.02 4.44
CA ARG A 146 -8.47 -23.89 3.90
C ARG A 146 -7.82 -23.30 2.66
N ASP A 147 -8.61 -22.67 1.79
CA ASP A 147 -8.10 -22.01 0.58
C ASP A 147 -7.23 -20.79 0.94
N ASP A 148 -7.61 -20.00 1.97
CA ASP A 148 -6.80 -18.91 2.54
C ASP A 148 -5.45 -19.39 3.13
N GLU A 149 -5.43 -20.51 3.84
CA GLU A 149 -4.20 -21.12 4.39
C GLU A 149 -3.29 -21.67 3.28
N ARG A 150 -3.89 -22.26 2.24
CA ARG A 150 -3.17 -22.70 1.04
C ARG A 150 -2.56 -21.51 0.28
N ALA A 151 -3.27 -20.40 0.15
CA ALA A 151 -2.74 -19.18 -0.48
C ALA A 151 -1.55 -18.59 0.30
N LYS A 152 -1.59 -18.59 1.65
CA LYS A 152 -0.49 -18.10 2.49
C LYS A 152 0.77 -18.96 2.41
N SER A 153 0.62 -20.28 2.28
CA SER A 153 1.76 -21.22 2.19
C SER A 153 2.47 -21.21 0.83
N ALA A 154 1.85 -20.63 -0.21
CA ALA A 154 2.47 -20.46 -1.52
C ALA A 154 3.59 -19.41 -1.54
N ASN A 155 3.65 -18.48 -0.57
CA ASN A 155 4.69 -17.43 -0.45
C ASN A 155 6.06 -17.95 0.02
N ARG A 156 6.49 -19.13 -0.42
CA ARG A 156 7.88 -19.57 -0.27
C ARG A 156 8.76 -18.81 -1.26
N THR A 157 9.92 -18.34 -0.80
CA THR A 157 10.93 -17.69 -1.65
C THR A 157 11.31 -18.63 -2.78
N TRP A 158 10.90 -18.27 -3.99
CA TRP A 158 11.15 -19.00 -5.22
C TRP A 158 12.47 -18.54 -5.83
N PHE A 159 13.23 -19.48 -6.41
CA PHE A 159 14.47 -19.19 -7.14
C PHE A 159 14.27 -19.53 -8.60
N HIS A 160 14.67 -18.64 -9.50
CA HIS A 160 14.74 -18.91 -10.93
C HIS A 160 16.17 -19.28 -11.30
N GLU A 161 16.33 -20.20 -12.26
CA GLU A 161 17.62 -20.44 -12.89
C GLU A 161 17.84 -19.37 -13.95
N ASP A 162 18.83 -18.51 -13.73
CA ASP A 162 19.06 -17.31 -14.54
C ASP A 162 19.96 -17.59 -15.76
N SER A 163 19.93 -16.66 -16.73
CA SER A 163 20.83 -16.63 -17.89
C SER A 163 22.32 -16.63 -17.48
N ALA A 164 23.15 -17.32 -18.28
CA ALA A 164 24.61 -17.29 -18.14
C ALA A 164 25.18 -15.86 -18.17
N TYR A 165 24.55 -14.95 -18.92
CA TYR A 165 24.96 -13.54 -18.99
C TYR A 165 24.86 -12.83 -17.63
N LEU A 166 23.82 -13.13 -16.84
CA LEU A 166 23.66 -12.55 -15.51
C LEU A 166 24.74 -13.03 -14.53
N LYS A 167 25.22 -14.27 -14.67
CA LYS A 167 26.37 -14.77 -13.91
C LYS A 167 27.64 -13.97 -14.22
N ASP A 168 27.89 -13.65 -15.47
CA ASP A 168 29.06 -12.87 -15.88
C ASP A 168 28.93 -11.40 -15.46
N ALA A 169 27.75 -10.80 -15.57
CA ALA A 169 27.45 -9.47 -15.02
C ALA A 169 27.64 -9.42 -13.48
N ARG A 170 27.22 -10.46 -12.75
CA ARG A 170 27.48 -10.60 -11.29
C ARG A 170 28.98 -10.71 -10.99
N LEU A 171 29.73 -11.50 -11.77
CA LEU A 171 31.18 -11.62 -11.62
C LEU A 171 31.90 -10.29 -11.88
N TRP A 172 31.45 -9.54 -12.89
CA TRP A 172 31.93 -8.19 -13.18
C TRP A 172 31.61 -7.22 -12.04
N LEU A 173 30.37 -7.21 -11.54
CA LEU A 173 29.95 -6.40 -10.39
C LEU A 173 30.74 -6.75 -9.12
N ALA A 174 31.09 -8.02 -8.90
CA ALA A 174 31.96 -8.43 -7.81
C ALA A 174 33.38 -7.85 -7.97
N LYS A 175 34.00 -8.01 -9.15
CA LYS A 175 35.32 -7.44 -9.47
C LYS A 175 35.35 -5.92 -9.34
N TYR A 176 34.26 -5.22 -9.69
CA TYR A 176 34.13 -3.77 -9.53
C TYR A 176 33.98 -3.33 -8.07
N SER A 177 33.13 -4.02 -7.31
CA SER A 177 32.71 -3.57 -5.97
C SER A 177 33.64 -4.01 -4.84
N LEU A 178 34.32 -5.16 -4.94
CA LEU A 178 35.22 -5.65 -3.89
C LEU A 178 36.39 -4.69 -3.60
N PRO A 179 37.16 -4.17 -4.59
CA PRO A 179 38.25 -3.22 -4.33
C PRO A 179 37.75 -1.89 -3.75
N ARG A 180 36.55 -1.43 -4.17
CA ARG A 180 35.93 -0.19 -3.66
C ARG A 180 35.50 -0.34 -2.20
N ALA A 181 34.85 -1.46 -1.87
CA ALA A 181 34.47 -1.79 -0.51
C ALA A 181 35.69 -1.94 0.41
N MET A 182 36.79 -2.54 -0.07
CA MET A 182 38.07 -2.60 0.64
C MET A 182 38.63 -1.21 0.91
N LYS A 183 38.82 -0.38 -0.13
CA LYS A 183 39.33 1.00 0.01
C LYS A 183 38.49 1.87 0.95
N ARG A 184 37.16 1.75 0.89
CA ARG A 184 36.25 2.48 1.81
C ARG A 184 36.38 1.97 3.25
N LEU A 185 36.56 0.66 3.44
CA LEU A 185 36.72 0.07 4.77
C LEU A 185 38.09 0.42 5.38
N GLU A 186 39.13 0.54 4.57
CA GLU A 186 40.44 1.09 4.95
C GLU A 186 40.35 2.56 5.37
N ALA A 187 39.69 3.40 4.58
CA ALA A 187 39.43 4.79 4.96
C ALA A 187 38.64 4.90 6.28
N ALA A 188 37.66 4.01 6.49
CA ALA A 188 36.91 3.94 7.75
C ALA A 188 37.75 3.41 8.94
N ARG A 189 38.77 2.56 8.70
CA ARG A 189 39.75 2.14 9.72
C ARG A 189 40.68 3.29 10.09
N ALA A 190 41.26 3.97 9.11
CA ALA A 190 42.13 5.12 9.33
C ALA A 190 41.42 6.24 10.12
N LEU A 191 40.14 6.50 9.83
CA LEU A 191 39.31 7.42 10.62
C LEU A 191 39.09 6.95 12.08
N LYS A 192 39.08 5.63 12.34
CA LYS A 192 38.93 5.06 13.69
C LYS A 192 40.24 5.07 14.48
N GLU A 193 41.40 4.94 13.82
CA GLU A 193 42.73 4.95 14.46
C GLU A 193 43.08 6.33 15.05
N VAL A 194 42.56 7.41 14.47
CA VAL A 194 42.61 8.75 15.08
C VAL A 194 41.96 8.72 16.47
N ALA A 195 42.59 9.35 17.47
CA ALA A 195 42.09 9.40 18.84
C ALA A 195 40.66 9.98 18.95
N GLU A 196 39.87 9.52 19.91
CA GLU A 196 38.46 9.88 20.00
C GLU A 196 38.25 11.37 20.28
N ALA A 197 39.11 11.96 21.12
CA ALA A 197 39.11 13.40 21.41
C ALA A 197 39.35 14.25 20.15
N THR A 198 40.34 13.89 19.32
CA THR A 198 40.63 14.64 18.08
C THR A 198 39.58 14.40 17.00
N ARG A 199 38.93 13.22 16.97
CA ARG A 199 37.71 13.01 16.17
C ARG A 199 36.57 13.92 16.62
N ALA A 200 36.32 14.02 17.92
CA ALA A 200 35.24 14.85 18.48
C ALA A 200 35.46 16.34 18.21
N ILE A 201 36.69 16.84 18.41
CA ILE A 201 37.07 18.23 18.09
C ILE A 201 36.84 18.50 16.59
N ARG A 202 37.39 17.68 15.69
CA ARG A 202 37.16 17.83 14.24
C ARG A 202 35.69 17.78 13.86
N GLN A 203 34.91 16.88 14.47
CA GLN A 203 33.46 16.80 14.22
C GLN A 203 32.73 18.07 14.69
N GLN A 204 33.12 18.66 15.83
CA GLN A 204 32.54 19.89 16.34
C GLN A 204 32.95 21.11 15.49
N GLU A 205 34.21 21.19 15.06
CA GLU A 205 34.69 22.18 14.10
C GLU A 205 33.95 22.08 12.77
N GLN A 206 33.80 20.87 12.22
CA GLN A 206 33.02 20.61 11.01
C GLN A 206 31.55 20.98 11.20
N GLN A 207 30.93 20.65 12.33
CA GLN A 207 29.54 20.99 12.61
C GLN A 207 29.35 22.50 12.78
N ASN A 208 30.31 23.21 13.39
CA ASN A 208 30.29 24.66 13.50
C ASN A 208 30.53 25.34 12.15
N SER A 209 31.50 24.87 11.36
CA SER A 209 31.74 25.30 9.99
C SER A 209 30.50 25.09 9.11
N LEU A 210 29.86 23.93 9.20
CA LEU A 210 28.59 23.66 8.53
C LEU A 210 27.45 24.54 9.07
N ARG A 211 27.38 24.86 10.37
CA ARG A 211 26.36 25.80 10.89
C ARG A 211 26.55 27.21 10.36
N VAL A 212 27.78 27.72 10.34
CA VAL A 212 28.12 29.04 9.78
C VAL A 212 27.86 29.06 8.27
N ARG A 213 28.34 28.06 7.55
CA ARG A 213 28.06 27.90 6.12
C ARG A 213 26.56 27.84 5.86
N MET A 214 25.82 26.99 6.60
CA MET A 214 24.36 26.85 6.49
C MET A 214 23.58 28.10 6.93
N SER A 215 24.15 28.99 7.74
CA SER A 215 23.51 30.25 8.12
C SER A 215 23.53 31.26 6.98
N SER A 216 24.63 31.34 6.21
CA SER A 216 24.78 32.24 5.04
C SER A 216 24.04 31.80 3.78
N PHE A 217 23.39 30.63 3.75
CA PHE A 217 22.63 30.22 2.56
C PHE A 217 21.47 31.16 2.25
N ARG A 218 21.51 31.74 1.05
CA ARG A 218 20.39 32.44 0.40
C ARG A 218 19.79 31.56 -0.68
N SER A 219 18.50 31.73 -0.96
CA SER A 219 17.87 31.15 -2.15
C SER A 219 17.95 32.12 -3.31
N VAL A 220 18.38 31.62 -4.47
CA VAL A 220 18.08 32.22 -5.77
C VAL A 220 16.85 31.52 -6.32
N THR A 221 15.81 32.28 -6.65
CA THR A 221 14.50 31.77 -7.07
C THR A 221 14.31 31.91 -8.57
N ILE A 222 13.97 30.82 -9.24
CA ILE A 222 13.89 30.79 -10.70
C ILE A 222 12.53 30.22 -11.15
N ASP A 223 11.75 31.06 -11.83
CA ASP A 223 10.37 30.79 -12.22
C ASP A 223 10.26 30.27 -13.66
N GLN A 224 9.37 29.29 -13.88
CA GLN A 224 9.11 28.71 -15.20
C GLN A 224 8.25 29.57 -16.15
N SER A 225 7.74 30.73 -15.70
CA SER A 225 6.98 31.68 -16.53
C SER A 225 7.86 32.57 -17.39
N ALA A 226 9.13 32.74 -17.04
CA ALA A 226 10.12 33.45 -17.83
C ALA A 226 11.03 32.47 -18.59
N SER A 227 11.43 32.89 -19.78
CA SER A 227 12.53 32.26 -20.52
C SER A 227 13.84 32.32 -19.73
N ALA A 228 14.55 31.19 -19.70
CA ALA A 228 15.97 31.07 -19.32
C ALA A 228 16.39 31.48 -17.88
N THR A 229 16.42 30.52 -16.94
CA THR A 229 17.40 30.51 -15.82
C THR A 229 17.59 29.10 -15.17
N SER A 230 18.78 28.70 -14.67
CA SER A 230 19.17 27.29 -14.32
C SER A 230 19.78 27.06 -12.92
N ALA A 231 20.07 25.85 -12.39
CA ALA A 231 19.74 24.45 -12.76
C ALA A 231 19.25 23.67 -11.52
N PRO A 232 18.48 22.58 -11.69
CA PRO A 232 19.01 21.23 -11.98
C PRO A 232 18.26 20.55 -13.16
N THR A 233 18.63 19.34 -13.59
CA THR A 233 17.88 18.59 -14.64
C THR A 233 16.45 18.27 -14.20
N GLN A 234 15.52 19.16 -14.52
CA GLN A 234 14.13 19.07 -14.09
C GLN A 234 13.29 18.32 -15.13
N ARG A 235 12.78 17.14 -14.75
CA ARG A 235 11.68 16.47 -15.46
C ARG A 235 10.38 17.20 -15.15
N CYS A 236 9.86 17.93 -16.14
CA CYS A 236 8.49 18.43 -16.08
C CYS A 236 7.51 17.29 -16.35
N TRP A 237 6.30 17.35 -15.79
CA TRP A 237 5.25 16.35 -16.07
C TRP A 237 4.74 16.40 -17.52
N SER A 238 5.14 17.41 -18.30
CA SER A 238 4.91 17.51 -19.75
C SER A 238 5.89 16.69 -20.62
N GLY A 239 6.81 15.92 -20.03
CA GLY A 239 7.83 15.15 -20.76
C GLY A 239 9.11 15.94 -21.10
N LEU A 240 9.09 17.26 -20.92
CA LEU A 240 10.26 18.12 -21.16
C LEU A 240 11.30 18.00 -20.03
N CYS A 241 12.56 17.77 -20.41
CA CYS A 241 13.71 17.76 -19.51
C CYS A 241 14.61 18.97 -19.82
N LYS A 242 14.61 19.99 -18.97
CA LYS A 242 15.45 21.19 -19.18
C LYS A 242 16.85 20.98 -18.60
N LEU A 243 17.87 21.27 -19.39
CA LEU A 243 19.28 21.32 -19.03
C LEU A 243 19.78 22.77 -19.11
N TRP A 244 20.72 23.09 -18.24
CA TRP A 244 20.65 24.28 -17.43
C TRP A 244 22.07 24.41 -16.80
N SER A 245 22.73 25.59 -16.82
CA SER A 245 24.07 25.82 -16.23
C SER A 245 24.04 26.17 -14.73
N VAL A 246 25.15 25.96 -14.01
CA VAL A 246 25.33 26.40 -12.61
C VAL A 246 26.77 26.92 -12.47
N PRO A 247 27.02 28.07 -11.82
CA PRO A 247 26.10 28.88 -11.02
C PRO A 247 25.38 30.00 -11.80
N ASP A 248 25.77 30.31 -13.04
CA ASP A 248 25.31 31.51 -13.77
C ASP A 248 23.83 31.50 -14.16
N CYS A 249 23.16 30.37 -13.95
CA CYS A 249 21.75 30.23 -14.20
C CYS A 249 21.35 30.57 -15.68
N SER A 250 22.01 30.07 -16.72
CA SER A 250 21.51 30.11 -18.12
C SER A 250 20.96 28.76 -18.68
N LEU A 251 19.86 28.81 -19.46
CA LEU A 251 19.34 27.62 -20.19
C LEU A 251 20.35 27.14 -21.20
N ILE A 252 20.80 25.89 -21.05
CA ILE A 252 21.68 25.25 -22.02
C ILE A 252 20.82 24.60 -23.12
N ARG A 253 19.86 23.74 -22.77
CA ARG A 253 19.01 22.99 -23.72
C ARG A 253 17.67 22.58 -23.13
N THR A 254 16.69 22.26 -23.98
CA THR A 254 15.47 21.53 -23.59
C THR A 254 15.41 20.21 -24.33
N LEU A 255 15.69 19.12 -23.64
CA LEU A 255 15.62 17.76 -24.16
C LEU A 255 14.15 17.33 -24.17
N ARG A 256 13.69 16.81 -25.30
CA ARG A 256 12.31 16.32 -25.46
C ARG A 256 12.28 14.82 -25.20
N GLY A 257 11.85 14.43 -24.00
CA GLY A 257 11.45 13.05 -23.74
C GLY A 257 10.04 12.79 -24.25
N THR A 258 9.67 11.52 -24.33
CA THR A 258 8.27 11.13 -24.57
C THR A 258 7.38 11.68 -23.44
N ALA A 259 6.20 12.18 -23.83
CA ALA A 259 5.19 12.62 -22.87
C ALA A 259 4.71 11.44 -22.00
N PRO A 260 4.09 11.66 -20.82
CA PRO A 260 3.32 10.60 -20.18
C PRO A 260 2.27 10.09 -21.18
N CYS A 261 2.47 8.87 -21.70
CA CYS A 261 1.82 8.39 -22.91
C CYS A 261 0.29 8.45 -22.80
N SER A 262 -0.32 9.31 -23.62
CA SER A 262 -1.75 9.19 -23.93
C SER A 262 -1.93 8.07 -24.95
N SER A 263 -2.74 7.06 -24.60
CA SER A 263 -3.36 6.01 -25.43
C SER A 263 -2.70 4.63 -25.58
N HIS A 264 -1.42 4.39 -25.26
CA HIS A 264 -0.88 3.02 -25.21
C HIS A 264 -0.04 2.74 -23.95
N ALA A 265 -0.28 1.58 -23.33
CA ALA A 265 0.10 1.24 -21.96
C ALA A 265 1.54 0.70 -21.81
N HIS A 266 2.52 1.39 -22.41
CA HIS A 266 3.94 1.04 -22.30
C HIS A 266 4.75 2.23 -21.78
N SER A 267 5.54 2.01 -20.72
CA SER A 267 6.38 3.05 -20.12
C SER A 267 7.79 3.02 -20.71
N CYS A 268 7.93 3.62 -21.89
CA CYS A 268 9.21 3.83 -22.55
C CYS A 268 10.16 4.72 -21.71
N LEU A 269 11.42 4.31 -21.59
CA LEU A 269 12.49 5.05 -20.93
C LEU A 269 13.52 5.59 -21.93
N SER A 270 13.39 6.88 -22.25
CA SER A 270 14.28 7.57 -23.16
C SER A 270 15.60 8.01 -22.48
N LEU A 271 16.74 7.54 -22.98
CA LEU A 271 18.08 7.94 -22.53
C LEU A 271 18.53 9.26 -23.20
N PRO A 272 18.63 10.39 -22.48
CA PRO A 272 19.06 11.65 -23.08
C PRO A 272 20.55 11.64 -23.44
N GLY A 273 20.87 12.03 -24.67
CA GLY A 273 22.24 12.33 -25.06
C GLY A 273 22.69 13.69 -24.51
N CYS A 274 23.97 13.83 -24.13
CA CYS A 274 24.53 15.14 -23.77
C CYS A 274 24.81 16.03 -25.03
N ARG A 275 24.79 15.42 -26.23
CA ARG A 275 25.11 16.09 -27.50
C ARG A 275 23.91 16.25 -28.44
N SER A 276 22.92 15.36 -28.38
CA SER A 276 21.67 15.39 -29.16
C SER A 276 20.50 15.91 -28.32
N ASP A 277 19.53 16.55 -28.97
CA ASP A 277 18.29 16.98 -28.32
C ASP A 277 17.22 15.87 -28.32
N GLU A 278 17.43 14.86 -29.17
CA GLU A 278 16.71 13.60 -29.24
C GLU A 278 17.34 12.54 -28.31
N PRO A 279 16.54 11.60 -27.79
CA PRO A 279 17.06 10.48 -27.00
C PRO A 279 17.91 9.54 -27.84
N VAL A 280 18.94 8.96 -27.22
CA VAL A 280 19.92 8.07 -27.86
C VAL A 280 19.35 6.66 -28.03
N ALA A 281 18.58 6.21 -27.05
CA ALA A 281 17.93 4.91 -27.04
C ALA A 281 16.70 4.96 -26.13
N ASP A 282 15.68 4.20 -26.51
CA ASP A 282 14.48 3.98 -25.73
C ASP A 282 14.52 2.54 -25.16
N ILE A 283 14.28 2.42 -23.85
CA ILE A 283 14.23 1.14 -23.15
C ILE A 283 12.78 0.83 -22.79
N GLU A 284 12.25 -0.27 -23.31
CA GLU A 284 10.90 -0.77 -23.04
C GLU A 284 10.95 -2.10 -22.28
N GLY A 285 10.02 -2.32 -21.35
CA GLY A 285 9.97 -3.55 -20.55
C GLY A 285 9.07 -3.46 -19.32
N HIS A 286 8.83 -2.25 -18.80
CA HIS A 286 7.86 -2.02 -17.75
C HIS A 286 6.41 -1.90 -18.30
N SER A 287 5.47 -2.58 -17.65
CA SER A 287 4.04 -2.58 -18.00
C SER A 287 3.26 -1.45 -17.34
N ASP A 288 3.79 -0.89 -16.25
CA ASP A 288 3.24 0.28 -15.55
C ASP A 288 4.31 1.38 -15.47
N ARG A 289 3.91 2.58 -15.05
CA ARG A 289 4.74 3.77 -14.95
C ARG A 289 6.03 3.52 -14.16
N VAL A 290 7.17 3.83 -14.78
CA VAL A 290 8.45 3.92 -14.08
C VAL A 290 8.43 5.09 -13.09
N SER A 291 8.78 4.81 -11.84
CA SER A 291 8.79 5.77 -10.72
C SER A 291 10.12 6.52 -10.62
N ARG A 292 11.25 5.78 -10.66
CA ARG A 292 12.62 6.28 -10.56
C ARG A 292 13.55 5.46 -11.45
N VAL A 293 14.65 6.11 -11.83
CA VAL A 293 15.77 5.53 -12.58
C VAL A 293 17.05 5.96 -11.88
N SER A 294 17.99 5.04 -11.73
CA SER A 294 19.20 5.18 -10.93
C SER A 294 20.38 4.58 -11.67
N TRP A 295 21.53 5.24 -11.67
CA TRP A 295 22.73 4.74 -12.32
C TRP A 295 23.58 3.96 -11.32
N HIS A 296 24.06 2.79 -11.74
CA HIS A 296 25.11 2.10 -10.98
C HIS A 296 26.39 2.95 -11.00
N PRO A 297 27.20 3.03 -9.91
CA PRO A 297 28.37 3.90 -9.85
C PRO A 297 29.46 3.64 -10.90
N SER A 298 29.37 2.56 -11.70
CA SER A 298 30.27 2.31 -12.83
C SER A 298 29.84 2.98 -14.14
N GLY A 299 28.60 3.48 -14.25
CA GLY A 299 28.02 3.96 -15.51
C GLY A 299 27.58 2.88 -16.50
N ARG A 300 27.91 1.60 -16.26
CA ARG A 300 27.52 0.46 -17.13
C ARG A 300 26.06 0.03 -16.97
N PHE A 301 25.59 -0.03 -15.72
CA PHE A 301 24.25 -0.56 -15.41
C PHE A 301 23.27 0.53 -15.04
N LEU A 302 22.02 0.36 -15.48
CA LEU A 302 20.90 1.24 -15.18
C LEU A 302 19.85 0.47 -14.38
N GLY A 303 19.52 0.96 -13.19
CA GLY A 303 18.44 0.43 -12.37
C GLY A 303 17.15 1.21 -12.58
N THR A 304 16.02 0.52 -12.77
CA THR A 304 14.71 1.13 -13.00
C THR A 304 13.67 0.56 -12.01
N THR A 305 12.77 1.39 -11.51
CA THR A 305 11.69 0.96 -10.58
C THR A 305 10.34 1.33 -11.13
N SER A 306 9.34 0.47 -10.95
CA SER A 306 8.00 0.71 -11.47
C SER A 306 6.91 0.42 -10.45
N TYR A 307 5.71 0.88 -10.77
CA TYR A 307 4.49 0.56 -10.05
C TYR A 307 4.01 -0.89 -10.30
N ASP A 308 4.61 -1.61 -11.25
CA ASP A 308 4.43 -3.06 -11.52
C ASP A 308 4.95 -4.01 -10.41
N ASN A 309 5.12 -3.50 -9.18
CA ASN A 309 5.69 -4.19 -8.01
C ASN A 309 7.15 -4.68 -8.15
N SER A 310 7.79 -4.43 -9.29
CA SER A 310 9.14 -4.88 -9.60
C SER A 310 10.15 -3.73 -9.69
N TRP A 311 11.42 -4.10 -9.66
CA TRP A 311 12.49 -3.24 -10.14
C TRP A 311 13.41 -4.05 -11.06
N ARG A 312 13.96 -3.40 -12.08
CA ARG A 312 14.78 -4.03 -13.11
C ARG A 312 16.20 -3.46 -13.09
N LEU A 313 17.14 -4.25 -13.59
CA LEU A 313 18.51 -3.82 -13.87
C LEU A 313 18.82 -4.11 -15.34
N TRP A 314 19.37 -3.11 -16.02
CA TRP A 314 19.72 -3.15 -17.44
C TRP A 314 21.23 -3.01 -17.59
N ASP A 315 21.83 -3.72 -18.53
CA ASP A 315 23.22 -3.48 -18.96
C ASP A 315 23.22 -2.63 -20.23
N LEU A 316 23.93 -1.51 -20.21
CA LEU A 316 23.98 -0.57 -21.33
C LEU A 316 25.04 -0.94 -22.38
N GLU A 317 25.94 -1.89 -22.09
CA GLU A 317 26.85 -2.44 -23.11
C GLU A 317 26.13 -3.38 -24.08
N VAL A 318 25.06 -4.05 -23.64
CA VAL A 318 24.29 -5.03 -24.43
C VAL A 318 22.84 -4.57 -24.68
N GLN A 319 22.37 -3.54 -23.97
CA GLN A 319 21.01 -2.98 -24.06
C GLN A 319 19.91 -3.98 -23.69
N GLU A 320 20.22 -4.94 -22.81
CA GLU A 320 19.31 -5.99 -22.33
C GLU A 320 18.99 -5.87 -20.84
N GLU A 321 17.82 -6.40 -20.45
CA GLU A 321 17.44 -6.60 -19.05
C GLU A 321 18.25 -7.76 -18.47
N ILE A 322 19.02 -7.50 -17.41
CA ILE A 322 19.83 -8.52 -16.74
C ILE A 322 19.18 -9.09 -15.48
N LEU A 323 18.28 -8.34 -14.83
CA LEU A 323 17.58 -8.79 -13.62
C LEU A 323 16.18 -8.18 -13.58
N HIS A 324 15.18 -9.04 -13.51
CA HIS A 324 13.80 -8.72 -13.12
C HIS A 324 13.59 -9.12 -11.66
N GLN A 325 13.41 -8.17 -10.74
CA GLN A 325 13.26 -8.46 -9.32
C GLN A 325 11.88 -8.07 -8.80
N GLU A 326 11.04 -9.08 -8.59
CA GLU A 326 9.80 -8.99 -7.81
C GLU A 326 10.07 -9.28 -6.32
N GLY A 327 9.20 -8.79 -5.43
CA GLY A 327 9.36 -9.01 -3.98
C GLY A 327 8.67 -7.97 -3.09
N HIS A 328 8.23 -6.85 -3.66
CA HIS A 328 7.38 -5.89 -2.96
C HIS A 328 5.90 -6.20 -3.25
N SER A 329 5.03 -6.09 -2.25
CA SER A 329 3.57 -6.27 -2.44
C SER A 329 2.86 -5.05 -3.03
N LYS A 330 3.61 -3.98 -3.32
CA LYS A 330 3.18 -2.70 -3.88
C LYS A 330 4.33 -2.11 -4.70
N GLY A 331 4.01 -1.26 -5.68
CA GLY A 331 4.96 -0.57 -6.55
C GLY A 331 6.19 0.00 -5.86
N VAL A 332 7.35 -0.17 -6.50
CA VAL A 332 8.64 0.28 -5.98
C VAL A 332 8.80 1.76 -6.30
N HIS A 333 9.00 2.60 -5.28
CA HIS A 333 9.03 4.06 -5.43
C HIS A 333 10.38 4.65 -5.80
N ASP A 334 11.48 4.04 -5.32
CA ASP A 334 12.84 4.55 -5.50
C ASP A 334 13.88 3.43 -5.43
N LEU A 335 15.03 3.68 -6.04
CA LEU A 335 16.18 2.78 -6.10
C LEU A 335 17.46 3.61 -6.00
N HIS A 336 18.30 3.24 -5.04
CA HIS A 336 19.63 3.81 -4.89
C HIS A 336 20.65 2.67 -4.84
N PHE A 337 21.75 2.85 -5.56
CA PHE A 337 22.92 1.99 -5.44
C PHE A 337 23.79 2.45 -4.27
N HIS A 338 24.42 1.50 -3.58
CA HIS A 338 25.48 1.81 -2.64
C HIS A 338 26.71 2.33 -3.42
N PRO A 339 27.47 3.35 -2.94
CA PRO A 339 28.59 3.93 -3.71
C PRO A 339 29.70 2.96 -4.13
N ASP A 340 29.92 1.88 -3.37
CA ASP A 340 30.81 0.76 -3.76
C ASP A 340 30.31 -0.04 -4.99
N GLY A 341 29.01 0.00 -5.31
CA GLY A 341 28.36 -0.82 -6.34
C GLY A 341 27.88 -2.21 -5.87
N SER A 342 28.07 -2.57 -4.60
CA SER A 342 27.76 -3.92 -4.08
C SER A 342 26.28 -4.19 -3.79
N LEU A 343 25.52 -3.15 -3.48
CA LEU A 343 24.10 -3.22 -3.07
C LEU A 343 23.25 -2.28 -3.93
N ALA A 344 22.03 -2.70 -4.25
CA ALA A 344 20.98 -1.85 -4.80
C ALA A 344 19.66 -2.15 -4.07
N ASN A 345 18.98 -1.14 -3.52
CA ASN A 345 17.77 -1.33 -2.71
C ASN A 345 17.87 -2.41 -1.60
N LEU A 346 19.05 -2.58 -1.00
CA LEU A 346 19.40 -3.62 -0.01
C LEU A 346 19.45 -5.07 -0.54
N TYR A 347 19.28 -5.27 -1.85
CA TYR A 347 19.64 -6.51 -2.54
C TYR A 347 21.16 -6.56 -2.75
N LEU A 348 21.76 -7.71 -2.47
CA LEU A 348 23.13 -8.02 -2.88
C LEU A 348 23.13 -8.40 -4.36
N MET A 349 23.63 -7.52 -5.22
CA MET A 349 23.66 -7.75 -6.67
C MET A 349 24.39 -9.06 -7.01
N GLN A 350 25.46 -9.35 -6.26
CA GLN A 350 26.31 -10.54 -6.42
C GLN A 350 25.57 -11.88 -6.13
N ILE A 351 24.56 -11.89 -5.24
CA ILE A 351 23.98 -13.13 -4.68
C ILE A 351 22.47 -13.25 -4.96
N HIS A 352 21.81 -12.19 -5.47
CA HIS A 352 20.35 -12.15 -5.67
C HIS A 352 19.58 -12.49 -4.40
N PHE A 353 19.99 -11.83 -3.33
CA PHE A 353 19.42 -12.02 -2.01
C PHE A 353 19.03 -10.68 -1.39
N ILE A 354 17.80 -10.61 -0.87
CA ILE A 354 17.32 -9.51 -0.03
C ILE A 354 18.14 -9.55 1.27
N CYS A 355 19.18 -8.74 1.37
CA CYS A 355 20.10 -8.83 2.50
C CYS A 355 19.49 -8.27 3.79
N ILE A 356 18.59 -7.29 3.67
CA ILE A 356 17.98 -6.61 4.82
C ILE A 356 16.52 -6.19 4.51
N PHE A 357 15.56 -6.74 5.26
CA PHE A 357 14.15 -6.32 5.23
C PHE A 357 13.91 -5.22 6.27
N LEU A 358 13.83 -3.95 5.84
CA LEU A 358 13.71 -2.79 6.72
C LEU A 358 12.25 -2.34 6.94
N SER A 359 11.39 -3.27 7.34
CA SER A 359 9.97 -3.00 7.62
C SER A 359 9.77 -2.44 9.04
N ASN A 360 9.85 -1.12 9.20
CA ASN A 360 9.36 -0.43 10.40
C ASN A 360 8.66 0.90 10.07
N SER A 361 8.23 1.10 8.82
CA SER A 361 7.35 2.22 8.47
C SER A 361 5.89 1.76 8.44
N LYS A 362 4.98 2.64 8.87
CA LYS A 362 3.53 2.40 8.84
C LYS A 362 2.94 2.72 7.47
N SER A 363 3.58 3.60 6.69
CA SER A 363 3.19 3.93 5.32
C SER A 363 4.33 3.68 4.30
N LYS A 364 4.12 4.17 3.08
CA LYS A 364 5.00 3.94 1.93
C LYS A 364 6.34 4.65 2.13
N LEU A 365 7.44 3.99 1.78
CA LEU A 365 8.73 4.64 1.60
C LEU A 365 8.76 5.29 0.22
N TYR A 366 9.13 6.57 0.15
CA TYR A 366 9.21 7.32 -1.10
C TYR A 366 10.64 7.44 -1.64
N PHE A 367 11.64 7.38 -0.76
CA PHE A 367 13.04 7.62 -1.12
C PHE A 367 14.03 6.79 -0.30
N LEU A 368 15.14 6.45 -0.93
CA LEU A 368 16.27 5.71 -0.39
C LEU A 368 17.58 6.46 -0.68
N CYS A 369 18.48 6.61 0.30
CA CYS A 369 19.81 7.13 0.05
C CYS A 369 20.86 6.47 0.94
N PHE A 370 22.00 6.09 0.34
CA PHE A 370 23.15 5.55 1.05
C PHE A 370 24.13 6.66 1.42
N CYS A 371 24.68 6.60 2.64
CA CYS A 371 25.83 7.41 3.02
C CYS A 371 27.11 6.88 2.35
N VAL A 372 28.02 7.78 1.99
CA VAL A 372 29.19 7.44 1.17
C VAL A 372 30.35 6.86 2.00
N LEU A 373 30.64 7.46 3.16
CA LEU A 373 31.75 7.00 4.01
C LEU A 373 31.29 5.96 5.06
N ARG A 374 30.09 6.12 5.61
CA ARG A 374 29.59 5.28 6.72
C ARG A 374 28.56 4.27 6.23
N HIS A 375 28.41 3.16 6.95
CA HIS A 375 27.43 2.10 6.67
C HIS A 375 25.99 2.50 7.08
N HIS A 376 25.57 3.70 6.69
CA HIS A 376 24.26 4.25 7.01
C HIS A 376 23.41 4.37 5.75
N LEU A 377 22.13 4.09 5.91
CA LEU A 377 21.10 4.23 4.91
C LEU A 377 20.00 5.10 5.50
N ALA A 378 19.53 6.09 4.74
CA ALA A 378 18.40 6.91 5.10
C ALA A 378 17.20 6.58 4.20
N THR A 379 16.01 6.50 4.80
CA THR A 379 14.76 6.20 4.10
C THR A 379 13.71 7.26 4.42
N GLY A 380 13.23 7.96 3.39
CA GLY A 380 12.14 8.93 3.51
C GLY A 380 10.77 8.24 3.45
N SER A 381 9.91 8.55 4.41
CA SER A 381 8.59 7.92 4.55
C SER A 381 7.43 8.90 4.38
N GLY A 382 6.28 8.36 3.97
CA GLY A 382 4.97 8.99 4.11
C GLY A 382 4.55 9.25 5.56
N ASP A 383 5.21 8.63 6.55
CA ASP A 383 4.97 8.84 7.99
C ASP A 383 5.59 10.15 8.52
N ASN A 384 5.90 11.12 7.62
CA ASN A 384 6.61 12.38 7.88
C ASN A 384 8.01 12.22 8.52
N THR A 385 8.49 10.98 8.65
CA THR A 385 9.76 10.62 9.30
C THR A 385 10.80 10.20 8.28
N CYS A 386 12.07 10.47 8.61
CA CYS A 386 13.22 9.90 7.92
C CYS A 386 13.91 8.91 8.86
N LYS A 387 13.95 7.63 8.49
CA LYS A 387 14.62 6.60 9.30
C LYS A 387 16.04 6.39 8.84
N VAL A 388 16.96 6.33 9.79
CA VAL A 388 18.38 6.09 9.58
C VAL A 388 18.71 4.70 10.11
N TRP A 389 19.32 3.90 9.25
CA TRP A 389 19.59 2.50 9.48
C TRP A 389 21.08 2.22 9.41
N GLU A 390 21.56 1.28 10.23
CA GLU A 390 22.91 0.76 10.10
C GLU A 390 22.92 -0.58 9.36
N LEU A 391 23.64 -0.64 8.25
CA LEU A 391 23.68 -1.82 7.38
C LEU A 391 24.40 -3.00 8.03
N ARG A 392 25.42 -2.75 8.86
CA ARG A 392 26.18 -3.79 9.58
C ARG A 392 25.31 -4.48 10.63
N ASN A 393 24.68 -3.68 11.49
CA ASN A 393 23.87 -4.17 12.61
C ASN A 393 22.42 -4.47 12.24
N ARG A 394 21.98 -4.13 11.02
CA ARG A 394 20.62 -4.31 10.48
C ARG A 394 19.52 -3.70 11.37
N LYS A 395 19.85 -2.61 12.07
CA LYS A 395 18.99 -1.93 13.05
C LYS A 395 18.70 -0.48 12.63
N CYS A 396 17.53 0.02 13.00
CA CYS A 396 17.24 1.45 12.95
C CYS A 396 18.07 2.13 14.04
N LEU A 397 18.98 3.03 13.65
CA LEU A 397 19.75 3.84 14.60
C LEU A 397 18.90 4.96 15.17
N TYR A 398 18.19 5.67 14.30
CA TYR A 398 17.46 6.86 14.67
C TYR A 398 16.27 7.09 13.74
N THR A 399 15.16 7.57 14.27
CA THR A 399 13.99 8.03 13.50
C THR A 399 13.94 9.54 13.63
N VAL A 400 14.32 10.25 12.57
CA VAL A 400 14.25 11.71 12.51
C VAL A 400 12.79 12.13 12.31
N PRO A 401 12.18 12.92 13.22
CA PRO A 401 10.91 13.59 12.98
C PRO A 401 11.15 14.76 12.01
N ALA A 402 11.22 14.44 10.73
CA ALA A 402 11.81 15.36 9.76
C ALA A 402 10.88 16.53 9.42
N HIS A 403 9.62 16.27 9.12
CA HIS A 403 8.71 17.24 8.51
C HIS A 403 7.29 17.15 9.07
N GLN A 404 6.44 18.14 8.73
CA GLN A 404 5.01 18.13 9.11
C GLN A 404 4.14 17.34 8.13
N ASN A 405 4.66 17.07 6.93
CA ASN A 405 4.02 16.34 5.85
C ASN A 405 5.01 15.31 5.27
N LEU A 406 4.58 14.50 4.31
CA LEU A 406 5.38 13.38 3.79
C LEU A 406 6.76 13.83 3.30
N VAL A 407 7.77 13.01 3.60
CA VAL A 407 9.15 13.24 3.15
C VAL A 407 9.25 12.81 1.70
N SER A 408 9.39 13.78 0.81
CA SER A 408 9.33 13.60 -0.64
C SER A 408 10.69 13.31 -1.27
N ALA A 409 11.80 13.64 -0.61
CA ALA A 409 13.16 13.36 -1.06
C ALA A 409 14.14 13.28 0.13
N VAL A 410 15.17 12.42 0.02
CA VAL A 410 16.26 12.33 0.98
C VAL A 410 17.59 12.16 0.25
N ARG A 411 18.59 12.99 0.56
CA ARG A 411 19.95 12.89 0.01
C ARG A 411 21.02 13.13 1.08
N PHE A 412 22.05 12.30 1.09
CA PHE A 412 23.30 12.59 1.80
C PHE A 412 24.19 13.51 0.94
N GLN A 413 25.10 14.24 1.58
CA GLN A 413 26.22 14.87 0.87
C GLN A 413 27.05 13.77 0.15
N PRO A 414 27.31 13.88 -1.17
CA PRO A 414 27.87 12.80 -1.99
C PRO A 414 29.38 12.54 -1.79
N THR A 415 30.12 13.51 -1.28
CA THR A 415 31.57 13.42 -1.03
C THR A 415 31.86 13.03 0.41
N ASP A 416 31.61 13.94 1.36
CA ASP A 416 32.03 13.75 2.76
C ASP A 416 30.94 13.11 3.64
N GLY A 417 29.68 13.11 3.20
CA GLY A 417 28.55 12.59 3.97
C GLY A 417 28.28 13.31 5.30
N HIS A 418 28.74 14.54 5.49
CA HIS A 418 28.65 15.26 6.78
C HIS A 418 27.25 15.80 7.11
N PHE A 419 26.37 15.93 6.11
CA PHE A 419 24.98 16.29 6.32
C PHE A 419 24.03 15.41 5.50
N LEU A 420 22.79 15.36 5.96
CA LEU A 420 21.66 14.77 5.27
C LEU A 420 20.62 15.87 5.00
N LEU A 421 20.02 15.83 3.82
CA LEU A 421 19.06 16.80 3.34
C LEU A 421 17.73 16.10 3.07
N THR A 422 16.67 16.59 3.69
CA THR A 422 15.28 16.13 3.46
C THR A 422 14.48 17.20 2.74
N GLY A 423 13.67 16.81 1.76
CA GLY A 423 12.60 17.64 1.19
C GLY A 423 11.24 17.05 1.54
N ALA A 424 10.21 17.89 1.66
CA ALA A 424 8.87 17.44 1.99
C ALA A 424 7.75 18.29 1.38
N TYR A 425 6.52 17.78 1.54
CA TYR A 425 5.28 18.46 1.14
C TYR A 425 4.79 19.50 2.17
N ASP A 426 5.64 19.92 3.11
CA ASP A 426 5.41 21.06 4.01
C ASP A 426 6.06 22.36 3.48
N ASN A 427 6.38 22.38 2.18
CA ASN A 427 7.04 23.46 1.44
C ASN A 427 8.47 23.80 1.95
N THR A 428 9.05 22.97 2.83
CA THR A 428 10.41 23.16 3.32
C THR A 428 11.34 22.04 2.87
N ALA A 429 12.63 22.36 2.75
CA ALA A 429 13.70 21.38 2.85
C ALA A 429 14.49 21.63 4.14
N LYS A 430 15.06 20.59 4.76
CA LYS A 430 15.82 20.68 6.01
C LYS A 430 17.16 19.99 5.89
N VAL A 431 18.19 20.69 6.35
CA VAL A 431 19.55 20.17 6.46
C VAL A 431 19.76 19.65 7.88
N TRP A 432 20.24 18.42 8.01
CA TRP A 432 20.48 17.71 9.27
C TRP A 432 21.96 17.38 9.38
N SER A 433 22.55 17.63 10.55
CA SER A 433 23.91 17.22 10.88
C SER A 433 24.02 15.68 10.90
N HIS A 434 25.04 15.11 10.28
CA HIS A 434 25.36 13.70 10.39
C HIS A 434 26.69 13.52 11.15
N PRO A 435 26.78 12.69 12.22
CA PRO A 435 25.79 11.73 12.72
C PRO A 435 24.87 12.24 13.83
N GLY A 436 24.92 13.53 14.19
CA GLY A 436 24.19 14.05 15.36
C GLY A 436 22.68 14.22 15.19
N TRP A 437 22.16 14.12 13.95
CA TRP A 437 20.75 14.30 13.56
C TRP A 437 20.08 15.59 14.08
N THR A 438 20.88 16.61 14.37
CA THR A 438 20.37 17.93 14.76
C THR A 438 20.03 18.75 13.52
N PRO A 439 18.90 19.48 13.51
CA PRO A 439 18.58 20.38 12.40
C PRO A 439 19.61 21.52 12.37
N LEU A 440 20.23 21.72 11.20
CA LEU A 440 21.20 22.78 10.94
C LEU A 440 20.52 24.02 10.38
N LYS A 441 19.64 23.83 9.39
CA LYS A 441 18.91 24.91 8.71
C LYS A 441 17.60 24.38 8.14
N THR A 442 16.54 25.17 8.25
CA THR A 442 15.33 24.99 7.46
C THR A 442 15.40 25.92 6.26
N LEU A 443 15.40 25.33 5.07
CA LEU A 443 15.32 26.01 3.78
C LEU A 443 13.83 26.25 3.48
N ALA A 444 13.30 27.34 4.03
CA ALA A 444 11.94 27.81 3.77
C ALA A 444 11.98 28.89 2.69
N GLY A 445 11.06 28.83 1.73
CA GLY A 445 11.01 29.77 0.61
C GLY A 445 10.32 29.26 -0.65
N HIS A 446 9.91 27.98 -0.70
CA HIS A 446 8.99 27.48 -1.71
C HIS A 446 7.53 27.78 -1.32
N GLU A 447 6.71 28.08 -2.33
CA GLU A 447 5.27 28.26 -2.17
C GLU A 447 4.52 26.95 -2.39
N GLY A 448 5.14 26.03 -3.12
CA GLY A 448 4.64 24.69 -3.39
C GLY A 448 5.39 23.59 -2.62
N LYS A 449 4.86 22.38 -2.76
CA LYS A 449 5.43 21.14 -2.21
C LYS A 449 6.80 20.87 -2.84
N VAL A 450 7.83 20.64 -2.03
CA VAL A 450 9.15 20.26 -2.54
C VAL A 450 9.05 18.83 -3.10
N MET A 451 9.45 18.62 -4.35
CA MET A 451 9.27 17.36 -5.10
C MET A 451 10.55 16.56 -5.28
N SER A 452 11.68 17.23 -5.42
CA SER A 452 13.00 16.60 -5.52
C SER A 452 14.07 17.56 -5.04
N VAL A 453 15.10 17.01 -4.40
CA VAL A 453 16.21 17.75 -3.82
C VAL A 453 17.50 17.04 -4.18
N ASP A 454 18.55 17.80 -4.49
CA ASP A 454 19.87 17.25 -4.76
C ASP A 454 21.02 18.12 -4.22
N VAL A 455 22.19 17.51 -4.07
CA VAL A 455 23.39 18.15 -3.50
C VAL A 455 24.52 18.04 -4.52
N SER A 456 25.21 19.15 -4.76
CA SER A 456 26.41 19.17 -5.61
C SER A 456 27.51 18.21 -5.10
N PRO A 457 28.35 17.64 -5.99
CA PRO A 457 29.52 16.87 -5.60
C PRO A 457 30.40 17.59 -4.55
N ASP A 458 30.64 18.88 -4.76
CA ASP A 458 31.44 19.75 -3.88
C ASP A 458 30.75 20.09 -2.54
N GLY A 459 29.48 19.76 -2.37
CA GLY A 459 28.70 20.07 -1.16
C GLY A 459 28.41 21.55 -0.90
N LYS A 460 28.79 22.46 -1.83
CA LYS A 460 28.61 23.92 -1.70
C LYS A 460 27.23 24.40 -2.14
N LEU A 461 26.68 23.75 -3.17
CA LEU A 461 25.38 24.03 -3.78
C LEU A 461 24.36 22.97 -3.38
N ILE A 462 23.16 23.42 -3.04
CA ILE A 462 21.96 22.59 -2.84
C ILE A 462 20.90 23.04 -3.85
N ALA A 463 20.29 22.11 -4.57
CA ALA A 463 19.21 22.39 -5.51
C ALA A 463 17.89 21.78 -5.01
N THR A 464 16.83 22.59 -4.94
CA THR A 464 15.48 22.16 -4.54
C THR A 464 14.48 22.49 -5.64
N SER A 465 13.66 21.51 -6.02
CA SER A 465 12.61 21.67 -7.04
C SER A 465 11.23 21.45 -6.42
N SER A 466 10.24 22.25 -6.84
CA SER A 466 8.93 22.32 -6.18
C SER A 466 7.77 22.28 -7.17
N TYR A 467 6.59 22.00 -6.63
CA TYR A 467 5.31 21.99 -7.34
C TYR A 467 4.82 23.39 -7.75
N ASP A 468 5.39 24.45 -7.17
CA ASP A 468 5.20 25.85 -7.62
C ASP A 468 5.76 26.12 -9.03
N ARG A 469 6.40 25.11 -9.66
CA ARG A 469 7.11 25.17 -10.95
C ARG A 469 8.41 25.96 -10.87
N THR A 470 8.88 26.35 -9.69
CA THR A 470 10.20 26.93 -9.51
C THR A 470 11.20 25.83 -9.14
N PHE A 471 12.48 26.12 -9.35
CA PHE A 471 13.53 25.52 -8.54
C PHE A 471 14.30 26.64 -7.85
N LYS A 472 14.93 26.30 -6.73
CA LYS A 472 15.71 27.24 -5.93
C LYS A 472 17.09 26.66 -5.74
N LEU A 473 18.10 27.46 -6.08
CA LEU A 473 19.49 27.16 -5.75
C LEU A 473 19.81 27.82 -4.42
N TRP A 474 20.41 27.04 -3.55
CA TRP A 474 20.93 27.51 -2.28
C TRP A 474 22.44 27.45 -2.36
N LEU A 475 23.06 28.61 -2.22
CA LEU A 475 24.50 28.85 -2.22
C LEU A 475 24.93 29.34 -0.84
N SER A 476 26.06 28.84 -0.34
CA SER A 476 26.82 29.58 0.68
C SER A 476 27.52 30.75 0.00
N GLU A 477 27.34 31.95 0.55
CA GLU A 477 28.34 33.02 0.47
C GLU A 477 29.64 32.56 1.15
#